data_AF-A0A2V3U107-F1
#
_entry.id   AF-A0A2V3U107-F1
#
_cell.length_a   1.000
_cell.length_b   1.000
_cell.length_c   1.000
_cell.angle_alpha   90.00
_cell.angle_beta   90.00
_cell.angle_gamma   90.00
#
_symmetry.space_group_name_H-M   'P 1'
#
loop_
_entity.id
_entity.type
_entity.pdbx_description
1 polymer ?
#
loop_
_entity_poly.entity_id
_entity_poly.type
_entity_poly.pdbx_seq_one_letter_code
_entity_poly.pdbx_strand_id
1 'polypeptide(L)' 'MKPATSRANLLSFLKTVHTSKKAVNYILNDRETKAYGAIIELADDYVIVGDPSKKFRTLIPIAAISAITYEEG' A
#
# COMPACT_ATOMS: atom_id res chain seq x y z
N MET A 1 1.17 -13.27 18.52
CA MET A 1 1.35 -11.83 18.24
C MET A 1 0.60 -11.52 16.95
N LYS A 2 -0.39 -10.61 16.97
CA LYS A 2 -1.08 -10.17 15.74
C LYS A 2 -1.22 -8.65 15.79
N PRO A 3 -0.66 -7.89 14.84
CA PRO A 3 -1.36 -6.73 14.35
C PRO A 3 -2.13 -7.20 13.11
N ALA A 4 -3.33 -7.73 13.33
CA ALA A 4 -4.33 -7.62 12.28
C ALA A 4 -4.86 -6.19 12.41
N THR A 5 -4.15 -5.24 11.82
CA THR A 5 -4.66 -3.89 11.62
C THR A 5 -6.02 -4.08 10.95
N SER A 6 -7.11 -3.78 11.65
CA SER A 6 -8.47 -4.05 11.14
C SER A 6 -8.58 -3.47 9.73
N ARG A 7 -9.36 -4.09 8.84
CA ARG A 7 -9.54 -3.60 7.46
C ARG A 7 -9.84 -2.10 7.41
N ALA A 8 -10.61 -1.61 8.40
CA ALA A 8 -10.90 -0.19 8.58
C ALA A 8 -9.65 0.66 8.90
N ASN A 9 -8.81 0.21 9.82
CA ASN A 9 -7.56 0.90 10.18
C ASN A 9 -6.58 0.94 9.00
N LEU A 10 -6.45 -0.16 8.26
CA LEU A 10 -5.59 -0.22 7.07
C LEU A 10 -6.10 0.71 5.96
N LEU A 11 -7.41 0.71 5.70
CA LEU A 11 -8.01 1.62 4.72
C LEU A 11 -7.82 3.10 5.11
N SER A 12 -8.00 3.43 6.38
CA SER A 12 -7.77 4.79 6.88
C SER A 12 -6.32 5.21 6.67
N PHE A 13 -5.35 4.34 6.97
CA PHE A 13 -3.94 4.58 6.73
C PHE A 13 -3.66 4.83 5.24
N LEU A 14 -4.16 3.95 4.36
CA LEU A 14 -3.95 4.07 2.91
C LEU A 14 -4.50 5.40 2.35
N LYS A 15 -5.66 5.84 2.84
CA LYS A 15 -6.24 7.14 2.47
C LYS A 15 -5.38 8.31 2.93
N THR A 16 -4.87 8.28 4.17
CA THR A 16 -3.94 9.30 4.66
C THR A 16 -2.69 9.37 3.80
N VAL A 17 -2.09 8.22 3.49
CA VAL A 17 -0.86 8.16 2.70
C VAL A 17 -1.09 8.65 1.27
N HIS A 18 -2.20 8.24 0.64
CA HIS A 18 -2.64 8.77 -0.66
C HIS A 18 -2.71 10.30 -0.66
N THR A 19 -3.36 10.91 0.34
CA THR A 19 -3.46 12.38 0.43
C THR A 19 -2.11 13.06 0.61
N SER A 20 -1.16 12.40 1.28
CA SER A 20 0.20 12.90 1.49
C SER A 20 1.12 12.75 0.27
N LYS A 21 0.71 11.97 -0.75
CA LYS A 21 1.53 11.60 -1.91
C LYS A 21 2.91 11.01 -1.55
N LYS A 22 3.04 10.44 -0.35
CA LYS A 22 4.27 9.78 0.10
C LYS A 22 4.44 8.43 -0.58
N ALA A 23 5.69 8.04 -0.80
CA ALA A 23 6.04 6.74 -1.33
C ALA A 23 5.90 5.66 -0.26
N VAL A 24 5.37 4.50 -0.66
CA VAL A 24 5.09 3.36 0.20
C VAL A 24 5.93 2.15 -0.17
N ASN A 25 6.24 1.37 0.85
CA ASN A 25 6.81 0.05 0.73
C ASN A 25 5.74 -0.95 1.20
N TYR A 26 5.48 -2.00 0.43
CA TYR A 26 4.47 -3.00 0.78
C TYR A 26 4.95 -4.43 0.56
N ILE A 27 4.36 -5.34 1.34
CA ILE A 27 4.59 -6.79 1.30
C ILE A 27 3.24 -7.45 1.12
N LEU A 28 3.12 -8.32 0.12
CA LEU A 28 1.91 -9.11 -0.09
C LEU A 28 1.93 -10.42 0.73
N ASN A 29 0.78 -11.06 0.90
CA ASN A 29 0.62 -12.27 1.69
C ASN A 29 1.42 -13.47 1.16
N ASP A 30 1.77 -13.49 -0.13
CA ASP A 30 2.69 -14.49 -0.70
C ASP A 30 4.13 -14.32 -0.18
N ARG A 31 4.45 -13.19 0.49
CA ARG A 31 5.74 -12.83 1.13
C ARG A 31 6.95 -12.76 0.20
N GLU A 32 6.83 -13.22 -1.04
CA GLU A 32 7.83 -13.08 -2.09
C GLU A 32 7.70 -11.72 -2.79
N THR A 33 6.47 -11.24 -2.97
CA THR A 33 6.19 -9.96 -3.62
C THR A 33 6.38 -8.79 -2.67
N LYS A 34 7.43 -8.01 -2.94
CA LYS A 34 7.74 -6.76 -2.25
C LYS A 34 7.91 -5.66 -3.28
N ALA A 35 7.35 -4.49 -3.00
CA ALA A 35 7.62 -3.30 -3.78
C ALA A 35 8.05 -2.17 -2.86
N TYR A 36 8.97 -1.36 -3.38
CA TYR A 36 9.55 -0.24 -2.66
C TYR A 36 9.32 1.04 -3.47
N GLY A 37 8.99 2.13 -2.79
CA GLY A 37 8.84 3.44 -3.42
C GLY A 37 7.61 3.60 -4.32
N ALA A 38 6.54 2.84 -4.08
CA ALA A 38 5.32 2.95 -4.87
C ALA A 38 4.47 4.15 -4.41
N ILE A 39 3.72 4.80 -5.30
CA ILE A 39 2.80 5.89 -4.94
C ILE A 39 1.38 5.35 -4.96
N ILE A 40 0.63 5.58 -3.89
CA ILE A 40 -0.80 5.24 -3.87
C ILE A 40 -1.54 6.29 -4.72
N GLU A 41 -2.19 5.83 -5.78
CA GLU A 41 -3.04 6.67 -6.65
C GLU A 41 -4.52 6.59 -6.24
N LEU A 42 -4.95 5.48 -5.64
CA LEU A 42 -6.31 5.27 -5.16
C LEU A 42 -6.32 4.25 -4.03
N ALA A 43 -7.17 4.49 -3.01
CA ALA A 43 -7.33 3.63 -1.85
C ALA A 43 -8.81 3.46 -1.48
N ASP A 44 -9.36 2.30 -1.85
CA ASP A 44 -10.68 1.81 -1.45
C ASP A 44 -10.55 0.32 -1.07
N ASP A 45 -11.51 -0.56 -1.40
CA ASP A 45 -11.36 -2.02 -1.25
C ASP A 45 -10.13 -2.62 -1.96
N TYR A 46 -9.59 -1.88 -2.92
CA TYR A 46 -8.36 -2.13 -3.63
C TYR A 46 -7.47 -0.89 -3.54
N VAL A 47 -6.16 -1.11 -3.65
CA VAL A 47 -5.16 -0.05 -3.76
C VAL A 47 -4.60 -0.07 -5.17
N ILE A 48 -4.58 1.09 -5.82
CA ILE A 48 -3.83 1.27 -7.06
C ILE A 48 -2.51 1.92 -6.68
N VAL A 49 -1.42 1.24 -7.00
CA VAL A 49 -0.07 1.77 -6.82
C VAL A 49 0.59 1.99 -8.17
N GLY A 50 1.18 3.17 -8.35
CA GLY A 50 2.05 3.50 -9.47
C GLY A 50 3.50 3.52 -9.02
N ASP A 51 4.38 2.89 -9.78
CA ASP A 51 5.82 3.10 -9.61
C ASP A 51 6.18 4.35 -10.44
N PRO A 52 6.64 5.46 -9.84
CA PRO A 52 6.94 6.68 -10.59
C PRO A 52 8.03 6.48 -11.66
N SER A 53 8.84 5.42 -11.53
CA SER A 53 9.89 5.07 -12.49
C SER A 53 9.39 4.17 -13.62
N LYS A 54 8.18 3.62 -13.51
CA LYS A 54 7.64 2.64 -14.47
C LYS A 54 6.26 3.07 -14.95
N LYS A 55 5.98 2.91 -16.24
CA LYS A 55 4.70 3.34 -16.83
C LYS A 55 3.52 2.41 -16.52
N PHE A 56 3.63 1.52 -15.54
CA PHE A 56 2.57 0.58 -15.18
C PHE A 56 1.98 0.88 -13.80
N ARG A 57 0.70 0.54 -13.66
CA ARG A 57 -0.05 0.60 -12.42
C ARG A 57 -0.39 -0.80 -11.99
N THR A 58 -0.31 -1.06 -10.69
CA THR A 58 -0.67 -2.35 -10.11
C THR A 58 -1.90 -2.16 -9.24
N LEU A 59 -2.94 -2.96 -9.49
CA LEU A 59 -4.13 -3.04 -8.65
C LEU A 59 -3.97 -4.17 -7.65
N ILE A 60 -4.09 -3.85 -6.36
CA ILE A 60 -3.80 -4.76 -5.25
C ILE A 60 -5.02 -4.84 -4.35
N PRO A 61 -5.63 -6.02 -4.13
CA PRO A 61 -6.67 -6.18 -3.13
C PRO A 61 -6.12 -5.85 -1.73
N ILE A 62 -6.83 -5.06 -0.93
CA ILE A 62 -6.37 -4.76 0.45
C ILE A 62 -6.11 -6.04 1.25
N ALA A 63 -6.95 -7.06 1.05
CA ALA A 63 -6.82 -8.36 1.71
C ALA A 63 -5.51 -9.08 1.37
N ALA A 64 -4.86 -8.75 0.25
CA ALA A 64 -3.58 -9.32 -0.16
C ALA A 64 -2.37 -8.63 0.48
N ILE A 65 -2.55 -7.46 1.10
CA ILE A 65 -1.47 -6.70 1.74
C ILE A 65 -1.20 -7.30 3.12
N SER A 66 -0.01 -7.87 3.29
CA SER A 66 0.45 -8.37 4.59
C SER A 66 0.97 -7.23 5.46
N ALA A 67 1.68 -6.26 4.87
CA ALA A 67 2.24 -5.11 5.56
C ALA A 67 2.45 -3.95 4.57
N ILE A 68 2.32 -2.72 5.06
CA ILE A 68 2.62 -1.51 4.30
C ILE A 68 3.19 -0.45 5.23
N THR A 69 4.23 0.25 4.78
CA THR A 69 4.87 1.37 5.47
C THR A 69 5.13 2.50 4.48
N TYR A 70 5.37 3.71 4.98
CA TYR A 70 5.92 4.82 4.21
C TYR A 70 7.03 5.47 5.03
N GLU A 71 7.98 6.12 4.36
CA GLU A 71 9.02 6.86 5.07
C GLU A 71 8.44 8.19 5.54
N GLU A 72 8.39 8.42 6.85
CA GLU A 72 8.26 9.76 7.41
C GLU A 72 9.59 10.48 7.25
N GLY A 73 9.75 11.20 6.14
CA GLY A 73 10.61 12.37 6.12
C GLY A 73 10.08 13.45 7.06
#